data_AF-A0A4S5B990-F1
#
_entry.id   AF-A0A4S5B990-F1
#
_cell.length_a   1.000
_cell.length_b   1.000
_cell.length_c   1.000
_cell.angle_alpha   90.00
_cell.angle_beta   90.00
_cell.angle_gamma   90.00
#
_symmetry.space_group_name_H-M   'P 1'
#
loop_
_entity.id
_entity.type
_entity.pdbx_description
1 polymer ?
#
loop_
_entity_poly.entity_id
_entity_poly.type
_entity_poly.pdbx_seq_one_letter_code
_entity_poly.pdbx_strand_id
1 'polypeptide(L)'
;MEWPYGSLPDKELEGSGWRPEPFSQFVLKVHSRCNLSCTYCYVNHQVDQSWRSQPAAMSHRTVAATAGRVAQHARRHALTAVHVVLHGGEPLLAGADLLDHVVTAFRDAAPAETRVVFSLQTNAVLLTER
;
A
#
# COMPACT_ATOMS: atom_id res chain seq x y z
N MET A 1 2.64 6.89 -22.10
CA MET A 1 2.98 6.14 -20.88
C MET A 1 2.73 7.08 -19.73
N GLU A 2 1.81 6.75 -18.84
CA GLU A 2 1.30 7.67 -17.81
C GLU A 2 2.15 7.60 -16.55
N TRP A 3 2.22 8.71 -15.83
CA TRP A 3 2.82 8.81 -14.50
C TRP A 3 2.47 7.60 -13.62
N PRO A 4 3.42 6.95 -12.91
CA PRO A 4 4.83 7.32 -12.70
C PRO A 4 5.80 6.81 -13.78
N TYR A 5 5.29 6.39 -14.94
CA TYR A 5 6.10 5.77 -16.01
C TYR A 5 6.29 6.68 -17.24
N GLY A 6 5.73 7.89 -17.24
CA GLY A 6 5.99 8.93 -18.25
C GLY A 6 7.17 9.85 -17.86
N SER A 7 7.73 10.57 -18.84
CA SER A 7 8.79 11.55 -18.61
C SER A 7 8.30 12.70 -17.72
N LEU A 8 9.16 13.09 -16.77
CA LEU A 8 9.01 14.30 -15.96
C LEU A 8 9.19 15.55 -16.85
N PRO A 9 9.01 16.77 -16.34
CA PRO A 9 9.50 17.96 -17.01
C PRO A 9 11.03 17.90 -17.03
N ASP A 10 11.59 17.23 -18.04
CA ASP A 10 12.99 16.79 -18.05
C ASP A 10 13.99 17.97 -18.06
N LYS A 11 13.64 19.10 -18.69
CA LYS A 11 14.61 20.19 -18.94
C LYS A 11 15.14 20.92 -17.70
N GLU A 12 14.34 21.08 -16.65
CA GLU A 12 14.80 21.76 -15.41
C GLU A 12 15.57 20.82 -14.47
N LEU A 13 15.23 19.52 -14.49
CA LEU A 13 15.84 18.52 -13.61
C LEU A 13 17.17 17.99 -14.16
N GLU A 14 17.32 17.90 -15.49
CA GLU A 14 18.53 17.41 -16.16
C GLU A 14 19.80 18.20 -15.80
N GLY A 15 19.69 19.52 -15.60
CA GLY A 15 20.82 20.39 -15.22
C GLY A 15 21.16 20.39 -13.74
N SER A 16 20.32 19.77 -12.89
CA SER A 16 20.43 19.86 -11.43
C SER A 16 21.23 18.73 -10.78
N GLY A 17 21.59 17.69 -11.55
CA GLY A 17 22.17 16.45 -11.02
C GLY A 17 21.15 15.53 -10.34
N TRP A 18 19.86 15.83 -10.42
CA TRP A 18 18.79 15.01 -9.90
C TRP A 18 18.74 13.64 -10.57
N ARG A 19 18.54 12.58 -9.77
CA ARG A 19 18.34 11.21 -10.24
C ARG A 19 17.08 10.63 -9.59
N PRO A 20 16.20 9.98 -10.36
CA PRO A 20 15.04 9.32 -9.79
C PRO A 20 15.46 8.10 -8.97
N GLU A 21 15.04 8.07 -7.70
CA GLU A 21 15.21 6.90 -6.83
C GLU A 21 13.96 6.01 -6.91
N PRO A 22 14.12 4.68 -7.00
CA PRO A 22 12.98 3.77 -6.97
C PRO A 22 12.33 3.81 -5.60
N PHE A 23 11.00 4.01 -5.57
CA PHE A 23 10.26 3.91 -4.32
C PHE A 23 10.29 2.48 -3.78
N SER A 24 10.44 2.35 -2.47
CA SER A 24 10.54 1.06 -1.76
C SER A 24 9.45 0.87 -0.71
N GLN A 25 8.59 1.87 -0.48
CA GLN A 25 7.49 1.81 0.48
C GLN A 25 6.13 1.96 -0.21
N PHE A 26 5.19 1.11 0.21
CA PHE A 26 3.85 0.99 -0.35
C PHE A 26 2.84 1.08 0.78
N VAL A 27 1.92 2.05 0.72
CA VAL A 27 0.79 2.13 1.65
C VAL A 27 -0.38 1.38 1.02
N LEU A 28 -0.79 0.28 1.65
CA LEU A 28 -1.83 -0.61 1.15
C LEU A 28 -3.10 -0.43 1.98
N LYS A 29 -4.12 0.22 1.41
CA LYS A 29 -5.44 0.35 2.03
C LYS A 29 -6.21 -0.97 1.92
N VAL A 30 -6.00 -1.87 2.88
CA VAL A 30 -6.63 -3.21 2.91
C VAL A 30 -8.11 -3.15 3.30
N HIS A 31 -8.53 -2.09 4.01
CA HIS A 31 -9.91 -1.85 4.37
C HIS A 31 -10.27 -0.36 4.27
N SER A 32 -11.30 0.02 3.51
CA SER A 32 -11.62 1.44 3.25
C SER A 32 -12.39 2.13 4.38
N ARG A 33 -13.12 1.37 5.22
CA ARG A 33 -13.95 1.92 6.30
C ARG A 33 -13.24 1.90 7.65
N CYS A 34 -13.68 2.75 8.56
CA CYS A 34 -13.25 2.82 9.96
C CYS A 34 -14.45 2.60 10.89
N ASN A 35 -14.22 2.02 12.07
CA ASN A 35 -15.20 1.92 13.15
C ASN A 35 -15.24 3.18 14.05
N LEU A 36 -14.41 4.18 13.75
CA LEU A 36 -14.41 5.50 14.38
C LEU A 36 -14.77 6.59 13.36
N SER A 37 -15.21 7.74 13.86
CA SER A 37 -15.52 8.94 13.06
C SER A 37 -14.76 10.15 13.58
N CYS A 38 -13.43 10.10 13.56
CA CYS A 38 -12.58 11.20 14.01
C CYS A 38 -12.93 12.49 13.23
N THR A 39 -13.17 13.61 13.91
CA THR A 39 -13.62 14.87 13.29
C THR A 39 -12.64 15.45 12.28
N TYR A 40 -11.35 15.13 12.44
CA TYR A 40 -10.26 15.53 11.55
C TYR A 40 -9.92 14.48 10.47
N CYS A 41 -10.71 13.42 10.32
CA CYS A 41 -10.43 12.36 9.35
C CYS A 41 -10.61 12.87 7.91
N TYR A 42 -9.49 12.96 7.18
CA TYR A 42 -9.50 13.44 5.80
C TYR A 42 -10.25 12.51 4.82
N VAL A 43 -10.48 11.25 5.19
CA VAL A 43 -11.23 10.30 4.34
C VAL A 43 -12.73 10.47 4.54
N ASN A 44 -13.20 10.53 5.78
CA ASN A 44 -14.63 10.53 6.07
C ASN A 44 -15.28 11.90 5.91
N HIS A 45 -14.54 13.00 6.15
CA HIS A 45 -15.09 14.35 6.30
C HIS A 45 -14.66 15.36 5.23
N GLN A 46 -13.85 14.97 4.23
CA GLN A 46 -13.42 15.88 3.15
C GLN A 46 -14.32 15.80 1.91
N VAL A 47 -14.02 16.57 0.87
CA VAL A 47 -14.86 16.63 -0.34
C VAL A 47 -14.92 15.30 -1.11
N ASP A 48 -13.86 14.50 -1.06
CA ASP A 48 -13.83 13.18 -1.69
C ASP A 48 -14.59 12.18 -0.82
N GLN A 49 -15.70 11.68 -1.37
CA GLN A 49 -16.59 10.73 -0.72
C GLN A 49 -16.67 9.39 -1.48
N SER A 50 -15.73 9.16 -2.41
CA SER A 50 -15.65 7.95 -3.22
C SER A 50 -15.49 6.68 -2.38
N TRP A 51 -14.93 6.78 -1.16
CA TRP A 51 -14.81 5.66 -0.23
C TRP A 51 -16.15 4.99 0.09
N ARG A 52 -17.28 5.72 -0.01
CA ARG A 52 -18.61 5.18 0.28
C ARG A 52 -19.07 4.13 -0.74
N SER A 53 -18.68 4.29 -2.00
CA SER A 53 -19.04 3.37 -3.08
C SER A 53 -17.97 2.30 -3.35
N GLN A 54 -16.78 2.44 -2.75
CA GLN A 54 -15.73 1.44 -2.86
C GLN A 54 -16.02 0.21 -1.98
N PRO A 55 -15.52 -0.98 -2.36
CA PRO A 55 -15.53 -2.14 -1.50
C PRO A 55 -14.93 -1.84 -0.12
N ALA A 56 -15.52 -2.42 0.93
CA ALA A 56 -15.02 -2.25 2.29
C ALA A 56 -13.63 -2.88 2.46
N ALA A 57 -13.42 -4.07 1.90
CA ALA A 57 -12.18 -4.82 1.98
C ALA A 57 -11.56 -5.02 0.59
N MET A 58 -10.23 -5.08 0.54
CA MET A 58 -9.50 -5.44 -0.67
C MET A 58 -9.79 -6.89 -1.07
N SER A 59 -10.11 -7.12 -2.35
CA SER A 59 -10.37 -8.48 -2.85
C SER A 59 -9.08 -9.29 -3.00
N HIS A 60 -9.13 -10.62 -2.89
CA HIS A 60 -7.96 -11.50 -3.11
C HIS A 60 -7.33 -11.28 -4.50
N ARG A 61 -8.16 -11.04 -5.53
CA ARG A 61 -7.68 -10.71 -6.88
C ARG A 61 -6.85 -9.41 -6.88
N THR A 62 -7.31 -8.39 -6.15
CA THR A 62 -6.59 -7.11 -6.02
C THR A 62 -5.30 -7.29 -5.22
N VAL A 63 -5.32 -8.11 -4.17
CA VAL A 63 -4.12 -8.46 -3.38
C VAL A 63 -3.07 -9.10 -4.30
N ALA A 64 -3.43 -10.16 -5.01
CA ALA A 64 -2.52 -10.87 -5.91
C ALA A 64 -1.96 -9.96 -7.02
N ALA A 65 -2.82 -9.15 -7.64
CA ALA A 65 -2.39 -8.19 -8.66
C ALA A 65 -1.41 -7.14 -8.10
N THR A 66 -1.71 -6.60 -6.91
CA THR A 66 -0.85 -5.62 -6.25
C THR A 66 0.51 -6.21 -5.88
N ALA A 67 0.51 -7.38 -5.21
CA ALA A 67 1.73 -8.09 -4.85
C ALA A 67 2.63 -8.36 -6.08
N GLY A 68 2.03 -8.83 -7.18
CA GLY A 68 2.75 -9.06 -8.44
C GLY A 68 3.39 -7.79 -9.03
N ARG A 69 2.70 -6.65 -8.94
CA ARG A 69 3.22 -5.34 -9.39
C ARG A 69 4.37 -4.85 -8.52
N VAL A 70 4.24 -4.97 -7.19
CA VAL A 70 5.31 -4.62 -6.27
C VAL A 70 6.54 -5.49 -6.50
N ALA A 71 6.36 -6.80 -6.69
CA ALA A 71 7.45 -7.71 -7.00
C ALA A 71 8.12 -7.41 -8.35
N GLN A 72 7.32 -7.06 -9.38
CA GLN A 72 7.87 -6.62 -10.67
C GLN A 72 8.76 -5.38 -10.51
N HIS A 73 8.31 -4.40 -9.72
CA HIS A 73 9.07 -3.20 -9.42
C HIS A 73 10.37 -3.54 -8.65
N ALA A 74 10.28 -4.37 -7.61
CA ALA A 74 11.44 -4.80 -6.84
C ALA A 74 12.50 -5.49 -7.72
N ARG A 75 12.09 -6.40 -8.64
CA ARG A 75 13.01 -7.02 -9.61
C ARG A 75 13.64 -6.00 -10.54
N ARG A 76 12.82 -5.14 -11.14
CA ARG A 76 13.28 -4.14 -12.12
C ARG A 76 14.35 -3.22 -11.54
N HIS A 77 14.24 -2.91 -10.25
CA HIS A 77 15.11 -1.96 -9.57
C HIS A 77 16.09 -2.61 -8.59
N ALA A 78 16.20 -3.95 -8.59
CA ALA A 78 17.07 -4.72 -7.70
C ALA A 78 16.95 -4.32 -6.22
N LEU A 79 15.72 -4.08 -5.74
CA LEU A 79 15.48 -3.68 -4.36
C LEU A 79 15.79 -4.84 -3.41
N THR A 80 16.62 -4.61 -2.40
CA THR A 80 16.91 -5.59 -1.34
C THR A 80 15.82 -5.63 -0.27
N ALA A 81 14.99 -4.59 -0.18
CA ALA A 81 13.85 -4.53 0.72
C ALA A 81 12.69 -3.73 0.15
N VAL A 82 11.46 -4.16 0.47
CA VAL A 82 10.23 -3.39 0.26
C VAL A 82 9.45 -3.31 1.57
N HIS A 83 8.87 -2.14 1.84
CA HIS A 83 8.07 -1.86 3.02
C HIS A 83 6.60 -1.76 2.63
N VAL A 84 5.75 -2.60 3.21
CA VAL A 84 4.31 -2.62 2.97
C VAL A 84 3.60 -2.19 4.25
N VAL A 85 3.02 -0.99 4.21
CA VAL A 85 2.25 -0.42 5.33
C VAL A 85 0.79 -0.82 5.13
N LEU A 86 0.31 -1.74 5.95
CA LEU A 86 -1.10 -2.10 6.02
C LEU A 86 -1.87 -0.94 6.64
N HIS A 87 -2.79 -0.38 5.87
CA HIS A 87 -3.54 0.84 6.18
C HIS A 87 -5.01 0.64 5.83
N GLY A 88 -5.82 1.66 6.09
CA GLY A 88 -7.23 1.67 5.82
C GLY A 88 -7.93 2.72 6.65
N GLY A 89 -9.26 2.81 6.56
CA GLY A 89 -10.01 3.50 7.59
C GLY A 89 -9.67 2.91 8.96
N GLU A 90 -9.84 1.59 9.12
CA GLU A 90 -9.23 0.77 10.15
C GLU A 90 -8.86 -0.60 9.55
N PRO A 91 -7.58 -0.94 9.38
CA PRO A 91 -7.16 -2.19 8.74
C PRO A 91 -7.53 -3.45 9.53
N LEU A 92 -7.65 -3.40 10.86
CA LEU A 92 -8.03 -4.59 11.65
C LEU A 92 -9.47 -5.05 11.38
N LEU A 93 -10.33 -4.19 10.80
CA LEU A 93 -11.66 -4.59 10.34
C LEU A 93 -11.62 -5.57 9.15
N ALA A 94 -10.49 -5.69 8.45
CA ALA A 94 -10.29 -6.71 7.42
C ALA A 94 -10.37 -8.14 7.97
N GLY A 95 -10.14 -8.33 9.27
CA GLY A 95 -10.01 -9.64 9.90
C GLY A 95 -8.65 -10.31 9.67
N ALA A 96 -8.29 -11.22 10.55
CA ALA A 96 -6.99 -11.90 10.52
C ALA A 96 -6.76 -12.69 9.21
N ASP A 97 -7.78 -13.38 8.70
CA ASP A 97 -7.69 -14.20 7.49
C ASP A 97 -7.26 -13.37 6.26
N LEU A 98 -7.83 -12.18 6.07
CA LEU A 98 -7.45 -11.32 4.95
C LEU A 98 -6.06 -10.72 5.15
N LEU A 99 -5.70 -10.32 6.37
CA LEU A 99 -4.36 -9.79 6.66
C LEU A 99 -3.28 -10.86 6.44
N ASP A 100 -3.54 -12.10 6.87
CA ASP A 100 -2.66 -13.24 6.61
C ASP A 100 -2.53 -13.53 5.11
N HIS A 101 -3.65 -13.54 4.38
CA HIS A 101 -3.63 -13.68 2.92
C HIS A 101 -2.79 -12.60 2.23
N VAL A 102 -2.92 -11.33 2.65
CA VAL A 102 -2.12 -10.22 2.13
C VAL A 102 -0.64 -10.44 2.39
N VAL A 103 -0.27 -10.73 3.63
CA VAL A 103 1.12 -10.93 4.02
C VAL A 103 1.75 -12.09 3.26
N THR A 104 1.03 -13.21 3.17
CA THR A 104 1.46 -14.42 2.44
C THR A 104 1.63 -14.14 0.95
N ALA A 105 0.63 -13.53 0.30
CA ALA A 105 0.70 -13.24 -1.14
C ALA A 105 1.88 -12.31 -1.51
N PHE A 106 2.20 -11.34 -0.66
CA PHE A 106 3.34 -10.44 -0.87
C PHE A 106 4.68 -11.14 -0.66
N ARG A 107 4.79 -12.01 0.36
CA ARG A 107 6.00 -12.82 0.58
C ARG A 107 6.24 -13.79 -0.56
N ASP A 108 5.19 -14.47 -1.03
CA ASP A 108 5.28 -15.45 -2.12
C ASP A 108 5.63 -14.80 -3.46
N ALA A 109 5.15 -13.58 -3.72
CA ALA A 109 5.43 -12.87 -4.96
C ALA A 109 6.85 -12.25 -5.00
N ALA A 110 7.44 -11.98 -3.84
CA ALA A 110 8.70 -11.26 -3.73
C ALA A 110 9.87 -12.04 -4.34
N PRO A 111 10.84 -11.35 -4.98
CA PRO A 111 12.11 -11.97 -5.38
C PRO A 111 12.84 -12.57 -4.18
N ALA A 112 13.61 -13.64 -4.40
CA ALA A 112 14.34 -14.32 -3.34
C ALA A 112 15.31 -13.40 -2.58
N GLU A 113 15.86 -12.40 -3.27
CA GLU A 113 16.82 -11.44 -2.72
C GLU A 113 16.14 -10.20 -2.10
N THR A 114 14.82 -10.09 -2.18
CA THR A 114 14.06 -8.94 -1.66
C THR A 114 13.32 -9.31 -0.38
N ARG A 115 13.69 -8.68 0.73
CA ARG A 115 12.96 -8.82 2.00
C ARG A 115 11.68 -7.96 1.99
N VAL A 116 10.53 -8.56 2.30
CA VAL A 116 9.29 -7.81 2.53
C VAL A 116 9.13 -7.51 4.02
N VAL A 117 9.00 -6.23 4.35
CA VAL A 117 8.79 -5.74 5.71
C VAL A 117 7.38 -5.18 5.82
N PHE A 118 6.61 -5.66 6.80
CA PHE A 118 5.27 -5.16 7.05
C PHE A 118 5.23 -4.24 8.26
N SER A 119 4.40 -3.21 8.18
CA SER A 119 3.94 -2.42 9.31
C SER A 119 2.43 -2.22 9.22
N LEU A 120 1.80 -1.89 10.34
CA LEU A 120 0.36 -1.67 10.44
C LEU A 120 0.11 -0.28 11.01
N GLN A 121 -0.81 0.47 10.40
CA GLN A 121 -1.34 1.71 10.98
C GLN A 121 -2.80 1.50 11.39
N THR A 122 -3.06 1.47 12.70
CA THR A 122 -4.37 1.17 13.29
C THR A 122 -4.77 2.25 14.31
N ASN A 123 -6.07 2.42 14.54
CA ASN A 123 -6.63 3.17 15.67
C ASN A 123 -6.56 2.41 17.00
N ALA A 124 -6.05 1.17 16.98
CA ALA A 124 -5.78 0.29 18.10
C ALA A 124 -6.99 -0.24 18.91
N VAL A 125 -8.22 0.18 18.63
CA VAL A 125 -9.39 -0.22 19.46
C VAL A 125 -9.81 -1.68 19.26
N LEU A 126 -9.27 -2.36 18.26
CA LEU A 126 -9.50 -3.76 17.96
C LEU A 126 -8.28 -4.65 18.29
N LEU A 127 -7.23 -4.10 18.90
CA LEU A 127 -6.09 -4.91 19.34
C LEU A 127 -6.49 -5.78 20.53
N THR A 128 -6.07 -7.04 20.46
CA THR A 128 -6.24 -8.01 21.55
C THR A 128 -4.92 -8.70 21.82
N GLU A 129 -4.82 -9.45 22.92
CA GLU A 129 -3.65 -10.30 23.19
C GLU A 129 -3.54 -11.51 22.24
N ARG A 130 -4.60 -11.77 21.47
CA ARG A 130 -4.69 -12.84 20.48
C ARG A 130 -4.38 -12.33 19.08
#